data_AF-A0BY01-F1
#
_entry.id   AF-A0BY01-F1
#
_cell.length_a   1.000
_cell.length_b   1.000
_cell.length_c   1.000
_cell.angle_alpha   90.00
_cell.angle_beta   90.00
_cell.angle_gamma   90.00
#
_symmetry.space_group_name_H-M   'P 1'
#
loop_
_entity.id
_entity.type
_entity.pdbx_description
1 polymer ?
#
loop_
_entity_poly.entity_id
_entity_poly.type
_entity_poly.pdbx_seq_one_letter_code
_entity_poly.pdbx_strand_id
1 'polypeptide(L)'
;MIEYPLQCQVDGHEFSPVLGCCKCRTCKNLKPYCQYCIIDFHAEHLKQLQPLSKIPEWIQQKILIQKSVGKYIREISMLAQNLDDMLYPLYIQSETNLAYLNLKNLNLLTIKLLKIDTIETKIIPKLNDLMTYIEALNKEIKTLDSTVDFENQTSSFTVTSEQRELTQRPQENLQQESNLSGNSQQKMDFRYTAEKLNINFTKQNLEKVKKISIDNGGKIIKSGPDFSRLIICEPEIPNNLISRFALQILKHKWVCVGACHKSIIQKQKNDLNLCKIGHGAYLIENSGSTYSHLDKEVNNTEHPFKFFKNDIIIIEINMKEGKIIWRKQSNLILWKMTIDTTLDLHPCVHIFNSKVQIIDEY
;
A
#
# COMPACT_ATOMS: atom_id res chain seq x y z
N MET A 1 -40.06 -0.99 5.38
CA MET A 1 -39.41 -2.20 5.94
C MET A 1 -39.64 -2.16 7.44
N ILE A 2 -40.18 -3.23 8.02
CA ILE A 2 -40.30 -3.36 9.47
C ILE A 2 -38.92 -3.80 9.96
N GLU A 3 -38.22 -2.93 10.69
CA GLU A 3 -36.95 -3.28 11.31
C GLU A 3 -37.23 -4.09 12.57
N TYR A 4 -36.84 -5.37 12.55
CA TYR A 4 -36.85 -6.17 13.76
C TYR A 4 -35.68 -5.74 14.65
N PRO A 5 -35.92 -5.47 15.95
CA PRO A 5 -34.85 -5.07 16.86
C PRO A 5 -33.83 -6.20 17.00
N LEU A 6 -32.56 -5.85 17.18
CA LEU A 6 -31.51 -6.81 17.51
C LEU A 6 -31.84 -7.50 18.85
N GLN A 7 -31.83 -8.83 18.86
CA GLN A 7 -32.17 -9.64 20.03
C GLN A 7 -30.93 -10.32 20.62
N CYS A 8 -30.94 -10.55 21.92
CA CYS A 8 -29.91 -11.29 22.64
C CYS A 8 -29.93 -12.78 22.25
N GLN A 9 -28.74 -13.37 22.17
CA GLN A 9 -28.53 -14.78 21.82
C GLN A 9 -27.96 -15.61 22.98
N VAL A 10 -27.92 -15.06 24.20
CA VAL A 10 -27.50 -15.81 25.38
C VAL A 10 -28.66 -16.68 25.87
N ASP A 11 -28.37 -17.93 26.21
CA ASP A 11 -29.35 -18.87 26.77
C ASP A 11 -30.03 -18.26 28.01
N GLY A 12 -31.37 -18.30 28.03
CA GLY A 12 -32.21 -17.68 29.07
C GLY A 12 -32.46 -16.17 28.91
N HIS A 13 -31.81 -15.50 27.95
CA HIS A 13 -32.03 -14.09 27.63
C HIS A 13 -32.65 -13.89 26.24
N GLU A 14 -33.04 -14.99 25.59
CA GLU A 14 -33.51 -15.00 24.22
C GLU A 14 -34.65 -13.99 24.03
N PHE A 15 -34.70 -13.37 22.86
CA PHE A 15 -35.70 -12.35 22.48
C PHE A 15 -35.60 -11.02 23.22
N SER A 16 -34.76 -10.89 24.25
CA SER A 16 -34.53 -9.60 24.92
C SER A 16 -33.83 -8.62 23.97
N PRO A 17 -34.27 -7.37 23.86
CA PRO A 17 -33.66 -6.40 22.97
C PRO A 17 -32.23 -6.07 23.43
N VAL A 18 -31.31 -5.98 22.47
CA VAL A 18 -29.94 -5.50 22.73
C VAL A 18 -29.98 -4.01 23.01
N LEU A 19 -29.47 -3.62 24.18
CA LEU A 19 -29.50 -2.25 24.67
C LEU A 19 -28.21 -1.48 24.36
N GLY A 20 -27.11 -2.17 24.08
CA GLY A 20 -25.80 -1.55 23.83
C GLY A 20 -24.65 -2.54 23.80
N CYS A 21 -23.43 -2.04 24.02
CA CYS A 21 -22.22 -2.86 24.14
C CYS A 21 -21.31 -2.45 25.32
N CYS A 22 -20.60 -3.41 25.90
CA CYS A 22 -19.61 -3.20 26.93
C CYS A 22 -18.27 -2.79 26.30
N LYS A 23 -17.70 -1.65 26.71
CA LYS A 23 -16.38 -1.16 26.27
C LYS A 23 -15.22 -1.73 27.09
N CYS A 24 -15.50 -2.53 28.11
CA CYS A 24 -14.46 -3.06 28.98
C CYS A 24 -13.58 -4.06 28.23
N ARG A 25 -12.29 -3.72 28.12
CA ARG A 25 -11.27 -4.49 27.42
C ARG A 25 -11.01 -5.85 28.05
N THR A 26 -11.37 -6.04 29.31
CA THR A 26 -11.15 -7.28 30.06
C THR A 26 -12.45 -8.04 30.33
N CYS A 27 -13.56 -7.64 29.70
CA CYS A 27 -14.85 -8.31 29.87
C CYS A 27 -14.87 -9.63 29.09
N LYS A 28 -14.96 -10.75 29.82
CA LYS A 28 -14.91 -12.11 29.26
C LYS A 28 -16.21 -12.59 28.59
N ASN A 29 -17.31 -11.85 28.76
CA ASN A 29 -18.62 -12.18 28.21
C ASN A 29 -18.86 -11.49 26.86
N LEU A 30 -19.92 -11.91 26.14
CA LEU A 30 -20.35 -11.22 24.92
C LEU A 30 -20.50 -9.71 25.19
N LYS A 31 -19.84 -8.88 24.36
CA LYS A 31 -19.83 -7.43 24.56
C LYS A 31 -21.22 -6.81 24.36
N PRO A 32 -22.06 -7.21 23.37
CA PRO A 32 -23.44 -6.74 23.29
C PRO A 32 -24.24 -7.19 24.52
N TYR A 33 -25.05 -6.30 25.10
CA TYR A 33 -25.80 -6.61 26.31
C TYR A 33 -27.30 -6.31 26.15
N CYS A 34 -28.13 -7.13 26.78
CA CYS A 34 -29.54 -6.84 27.08
C CYS A 34 -29.70 -6.48 28.58
N GLN A 35 -30.93 -6.25 29.05
CA GLN A 35 -31.19 -5.93 30.46
C GLN A 35 -30.70 -7.02 31.44
N TYR A 36 -30.81 -8.29 31.05
CA TYR A 36 -30.39 -9.42 31.88
C TYR A 36 -28.85 -9.59 31.86
N CYS A 37 -28.21 -9.45 30.70
CA CYS A 37 -26.74 -9.43 30.59
C CYS A 37 -26.09 -8.39 31.52
N ILE A 38 -26.74 -7.25 31.76
CA ILE A 38 -26.21 -6.21 32.66
C ILE A 38 -26.00 -6.79 34.06
N ILE A 39 -26.97 -7.55 34.55
CA ILE A 39 -26.97 -8.15 35.88
C ILE A 39 -26.02 -9.34 35.91
N ASP A 40 -26.19 -10.25 34.95
CA ASP A 40 -25.52 -11.56 34.99
C ASP A 40 -24.04 -11.48 34.60
N PHE A 41 -23.67 -10.56 33.71
CA PHE A 41 -22.36 -10.55 33.04
C PHE A 41 -21.59 -9.24 33.15
N HIS A 42 -22.26 -8.13 33.44
CA HIS A 42 -21.65 -6.78 33.37
C HIS A 42 -21.85 -5.92 34.61
N ALA A 43 -22.24 -6.50 35.75
CA ALA A 43 -22.45 -5.76 36.99
C ALA A 43 -21.18 -4.99 37.44
N GLU A 44 -19.99 -5.55 37.19
CA GLU A 44 -18.70 -4.91 37.50
C GLU A 44 -18.29 -3.84 36.48
N HIS A 45 -18.94 -3.78 35.31
CA HIS A 45 -18.56 -2.94 34.17
C HIS A 45 -19.61 -1.88 33.80
N LEU A 46 -20.57 -1.58 34.70
CA LEU A 46 -21.68 -0.67 34.41
C LEU A 46 -21.26 0.68 33.81
N LYS A 47 -20.17 1.27 34.31
CA LYS A 47 -19.65 2.57 33.82
C LYS A 47 -19.06 2.51 32.41
N GLN A 48 -18.77 1.31 31.93
CA GLN A 48 -18.16 1.05 30.63
C GLN A 48 -19.18 0.57 29.60
N LEU A 49 -20.45 0.46 29.98
CA LEU A 49 -21.52 0.16 29.05
C LEU A 49 -21.81 1.37 28.17
N GLN A 50 -21.98 1.11 26.88
CA GLN A 50 -22.30 2.11 25.85
C GLN A 50 -23.68 1.78 25.27
N PRO A 51 -24.68 2.66 25.46
CA PRO A 51 -26.00 2.46 24.86
C PRO A 51 -25.93 2.37 23.34
N LEU A 52 -26.82 1.57 22.75
CA LEU A 52 -26.89 1.34 21.30
C LEU A 52 -27.05 2.64 20.51
N SER A 53 -27.84 3.59 21.03
CA SER A 53 -28.03 4.92 20.45
C SER A 53 -26.76 5.76 20.34
N LYS A 54 -25.72 5.43 21.13
CA LYS A 54 -24.43 6.12 21.15
C LYS A 54 -23.32 5.36 20.42
N ILE A 55 -23.57 4.12 19.96
CA ILE A 55 -22.60 3.34 19.18
C ILE A 55 -22.21 4.05 17.88
N PRO A 56 -23.12 4.65 17.10
CA PRO A 56 -22.73 5.39 15.89
C PRO A 56 -21.73 6.52 16.16
N GLU A 57 -21.96 7.30 17.22
CA GLU A 57 -21.05 8.38 17.66
C GLU A 57 -19.68 7.81 18.03
N TRP A 58 -19.65 6.72 18.79
CA TRP A 58 -18.41 6.05 19.20
C TRP A 58 -17.63 5.49 18.00
N ILE A 59 -18.31 4.87 17.03
CA ILE A 59 -17.71 4.41 15.77
C ILE A 59 -17.06 5.58 15.03
N GLN A 60 -17.75 6.71 14.89
CA GLN A 60 -17.19 7.89 14.23
C GLN A 60 -15.94 8.40 14.93
N GLN A 61 -15.93 8.46 16.27
CA GLN A 61 -14.75 8.83 17.04
C GLN A 61 -13.56 7.90 16.76
N LYS A 62 -13.77 6.57 16.65
CA LYS A 62 -12.71 5.62 16.33
C LYS A 62 -12.21 5.72 14.90
N ILE A 63 -13.11 5.96 13.94
CA ILE A 63 -12.74 6.24 12.54
C ILE A 63 -11.83 7.47 12.45
N LEU A 64 -12.11 8.53 13.21
CA LEU A 64 -11.25 9.74 13.22
C LEU A 64 -9.84 9.42 13.72
N ILE A 65 -9.71 8.63 14.79
CA ILE A 65 -8.40 8.18 15.29
C ILE A 65 -7.68 7.35 14.23
N GLN A 66 -8.37 6.37 13.63
CA GLN A 66 -7.80 5.53 12.57
C GLN A 66 -7.30 6.36 11.39
N LYS A 67 -8.08 7.37 10.95
CA LYS A 67 -7.68 8.30 9.89
C LYS A 67 -6.44 9.12 10.26
N SER A 68 -6.36 9.57 11.52
CA SER A 68 -5.21 10.31 12.04
C SER A 68 -3.94 9.44 12.05
N VAL A 69 -4.02 8.21 12.57
CA VAL A 69 -2.90 7.24 12.53
C VAL A 69 -2.46 6.98 11.08
N GLY A 70 -3.42 6.75 10.18
CA GLY A 70 -3.12 6.55 8.76
C GLY A 70 -2.45 7.76 8.10
N LYS A 71 -2.72 8.99 8.56
CA LYS A 71 -2.03 10.20 8.10
C LYS A 71 -0.55 10.18 8.51
N TYR A 72 -0.25 9.90 9.77
CA TYR A 72 1.14 9.84 10.25
C TYR A 72 1.95 8.74 9.57
N ILE A 73 1.35 7.57 9.34
CA ILE A 73 2.00 6.49 8.58
C ILE A 73 2.44 7.00 7.19
N ARG A 74 1.56 7.70 6.47
CA ARG A 74 1.90 8.27 5.16
C ARG A 74 3.02 9.31 5.24
N GLU A 75 3.00 10.18 6.24
CA GLU A 75 4.06 11.18 6.44
C GLU A 75 5.42 10.50 6.70
N ILE A 76 5.46 9.46 7.54
CA ILE A 76 6.67 8.66 7.79
C ILE A 76 7.15 8.00 6.49
N SER A 77 6.25 7.40 5.70
CA SER A 77 6.62 6.79 4.42
C SER A 77 7.18 7.82 3.42
N MET A 78 6.61 9.03 3.36
CA MET A 78 7.12 10.12 2.53
C MET A 78 8.51 10.58 2.98
N LEU A 79 8.75 10.67 4.31
CA LEU A 79 10.06 11.02 4.84
C LEU A 79 11.11 9.97 4.49
N ALA A 80 10.78 8.68 4.67
CA ALA A 80 11.65 7.59 4.27
C ALA A 80 11.99 7.65 2.78
N GLN A 81 10.99 7.90 1.93
CA GLN A 81 11.18 8.04 0.49
C GLN A 81 12.08 9.23 0.11
N ASN A 82 11.89 10.38 0.76
CA ASN A 82 12.72 11.56 0.52
C ASN A 82 14.17 11.32 0.93
N LEU A 83 14.40 10.59 2.04
CA LEU A 83 15.74 10.21 2.47
C LEU A 83 16.40 9.30 1.43
N ASP A 84 15.67 8.33 0.90
CA ASP A 84 16.13 7.44 -0.16
C ASP A 84 16.50 8.20 -1.44
N ASP A 85 15.63 9.13 -1.87
CA ASP A 85 15.85 10.00 -3.03
C ASP A 85 17.07 10.95 -2.81
N MET A 86 17.37 11.33 -1.56
CA MET A 86 18.57 12.11 -1.20
C MET A 86 19.85 11.27 -1.20
N LEU A 87 19.77 9.99 -0.83
CA LEU A 87 20.91 9.07 -0.77
C LEU A 87 21.29 8.54 -2.15
N TYR A 88 20.31 8.33 -3.03
CA TYR A 88 20.53 7.73 -4.35
C TYR A 88 21.64 8.40 -5.18
N PRO A 89 21.72 9.75 -5.32
CA PRO A 89 22.80 10.40 -6.07
C PRO A 89 24.19 10.23 -5.42
N LEU A 90 24.24 9.88 -4.13
CA LEU A 90 25.47 9.65 -3.38
C LEU A 90 25.99 8.22 -3.51
N TYR A 91 25.31 7.35 -4.27
CA TYR A 91 25.80 6.00 -4.52
C TYR A 91 27.22 6.02 -5.08
N ILE A 92 28.07 5.19 -4.48
CA ILE A 92 29.47 4.95 -4.85
C ILE A 92 29.62 3.44 -5.06
N GLN A 93 30.13 3.06 -6.23
CA GLN A 93 30.47 1.66 -6.50
C GLN A 93 31.69 1.28 -5.65
N SER A 94 31.54 0.23 -4.84
CA SER A 94 32.59 -0.27 -3.93
C SER A 94 33.88 -0.67 -4.63
N GLU A 95 33.81 -1.04 -5.91
CA GLU A 95 34.94 -1.54 -6.71
C GLU A 95 35.56 -0.48 -7.64
N THR A 96 35.32 0.81 -7.37
CA THR A 96 35.87 1.89 -8.21
C THR A 96 37.40 1.89 -8.15
N ASN A 97 38.07 1.48 -9.24
CA ASN A 97 39.53 1.51 -9.32
C ASN A 97 40.02 2.97 -9.50
N LEU A 98 40.56 3.52 -8.43
CA LEU A 98 41.01 4.91 -8.35
C LEU A 98 42.11 5.26 -9.37
N ALA A 99 42.91 4.28 -9.81
CA ALA A 99 44.01 4.51 -10.75
C ALA A 99 43.53 4.97 -12.13
N TYR A 100 42.26 4.71 -12.47
CA TYR A 100 41.67 5.08 -13.76
C TYR A 100 40.82 6.35 -13.71
N LEU A 101 40.68 6.99 -12.55
CA LEU A 101 39.90 8.23 -12.42
C LEU A 101 40.73 9.43 -12.86
N ASN A 102 40.18 10.25 -13.76
CA ASN A 102 40.72 11.59 -14.00
C ASN A 102 40.40 12.51 -12.80
N LEU A 103 41.09 13.66 -12.74
CA LEU A 103 40.95 14.61 -11.62
C LEU A 103 39.50 15.09 -11.40
N LYS A 104 38.73 15.28 -12.47
CA LYS A 104 37.32 15.70 -12.38
C LYS A 104 36.47 14.63 -11.68
N ASN A 105 36.64 13.35 -12.06
CA ASN A 105 35.90 12.24 -11.47
C ASN A 105 36.33 11.98 -10.03
N LEU A 106 37.62 12.12 -9.72
CA LEU A 106 38.13 12.01 -8.35
C LEU A 106 37.55 13.11 -7.45
N ASN A 107 37.46 14.35 -7.94
CA ASN A 107 36.83 15.44 -7.21
C ASN A 107 35.34 15.18 -6.95
N LEU A 108 34.60 14.67 -7.95
CA LEU A 108 33.19 14.29 -7.78
C LEU A 108 33.02 13.18 -6.74
N LEU A 109 33.87 12.14 -6.78
CA LEU A 109 33.87 11.08 -5.78
C LEU A 109 34.16 11.62 -4.37
N THR A 110 35.13 12.51 -4.25
CA THR A 110 35.48 13.16 -2.97
C THR A 110 34.30 13.95 -2.41
N ILE A 111 33.61 14.73 -3.24
CA ILE A 111 32.40 15.48 -2.84
C ILE A 111 31.29 14.53 -2.37
N LYS A 112 31.09 13.38 -3.05
CA LYS A 112 30.12 12.36 -2.60
C LYS A 112 30.49 11.80 -1.23
N LEU A 113 31.76 11.44 -1.02
CA LEU A 113 32.25 10.90 0.25
C LEU A 113 32.07 11.90 1.41
N LEU A 114 32.39 13.18 1.20
CA LEU A 114 32.18 14.22 2.22
C LEU A 114 30.70 14.40 2.59
N LYS A 115 29.80 14.25 1.61
CA LYS A 115 28.36 14.28 1.88
C LYS A 115 27.91 13.04 2.67
N ILE A 116 28.44 11.86 2.35
CA ILE A 116 28.17 10.64 3.11
C ILE A 116 28.64 10.79 4.56
N ASP A 117 29.83 11.32 4.79
CA ASP A 117 30.36 11.60 6.14
C ASP A 117 29.45 12.56 6.93
N THR A 118 28.91 13.58 6.26
CA THR A 118 27.92 14.49 6.87
C THR A 118 26.62 13.75 7.26
N ILE A 119 26.17 12.81 6.42
CA ILE A 119 24.97 12.01 6.68
C ILE A 119 25.22 11.05 7.86
N GLU A 120 26.37 10.39 7.86
CA GLU A 120 26.80 9.49 8.93
C GLU A 120 26.84 10.21 10.28
N THR A 121 27.45 11.40 10.32
CA THR A 121 27.62 12.14 11.58
C THR A 121 26.36 12.87 12.06
N LYS A 122 25.48 13.32 11.15
CA LYS A 122 24.33 14.19 11.53
C LYS A 122 22.96 13.54 11.39
N ILE A 123 22.79 12.64 10.43
CA ILE A 123 21.48 12.06 10.10
C ILE A 123 21.31 10.70 10.76
N ILE A 124 22.31 9.81 10.69
CA ILE A 124 22.23 8.46 11.27
C ILE A 124 21.85 8.49 12.77
N PRO A 125 22.46 9.34 13.63
CA PRO A 125 22.09 9.38 15.05
C PRO A 125 20.60 9.69 15.26
N LYS A 126 20.05 10.65 14.50
CA LYS A 126 18.63 11.02 14.59
C LYS A 126 17.71 9.92 14.09
N LEU A 127 18.15 9.14 13.09
CA LEU A 127 17.40 7.98 12.63
C LEU A 127 17.40 6.88 13.68
N ASN A 128 18.52 6.66 14.38
CA ASN A 128 18.58 5.70 15.48
C ASN A 128 17.68 6.09 16.65
N ASP A 129 17.63 7.38 17.01
CA ASP A 129 16.70 7.90 18.02
C ASP A 129 15.24 7.64 17.61
N LEU A 130 14.90 7.90 16.34
CA LEU A 130 13.57 7.65 15.80
C LEU A 130 13.22 6.14 15.81
N MET A 131 14.17 5.28 15.43
CA MET A 131 13.98 3.83 15.45
C MET A 131 13.68 3.32 16.86
N THR A 132 14.40 3.84 17.86
CA THR A 132 14.18 3.51 19.27
C THR A 132 12.76 3.89 19.71
N TYR A 133 12.29 5.07 19.30
CA TYR A 133 10.92 5.51 19.57
C TYR A 133 9.86 4.62 18.90
N ILE A 134 10.08 4.23 17.64
CA ILE A 134 9.19 3.34 16.89
C ILE A 134 9.12 1.95 17.53
N GLU A 135 10.24 1.42 18.01
CA GLU A 135 10.29 0.14 18.72
C GLU A 135 9.50 0.17 20.04
N ALA A 136 9.61 1.26 20.80
CA ALA A 136 8.82 1.46 22.01
C ALA A 136 7.30 1.48 21.70
N LEU A 137 6.89 2.21 20.66
CA LEU A 137 5.50 2.23 20.20
C LEU A 137 5.02 0.84 19.76
N ASN A 138 5.84 0.10 19.01
CA ASN A 138 5.50 -1.26 18.59
C ASN A 138 5.31 -2.21 19.78
N LYS A 139 6.10 -2.04 20.84
CA LYS A 139 5.93 -2.79 22.08
C LYS A 139 4.59 -2.47 22.74
N GLU A 140 4.22 -1.19 22.83
CA GLU A 140 2.91 -0.78 23.34
C GLU A 140 1.75 -1.35 22.51
N ILE A 141 1.84 -1.30 21.18
CA ILE A 141 0.83 -1.89 20.28
C ILE A 141 0.68 -3.39 20.53
N LYS A 142 1.80 -4.14 20.61
CA LYS A 142 1.75 -5.59 20.90
C LYS A 142 1.12 -5.90 22.25
N THR A 143 1.38 -5.07 23.27
CA THR A 143 0.70 -5.25 24.56
C THR A 143 -0.81 -5.05 24.44
N LEU A 144 -1.27 -4.13 23.58
CA LEU A 144 -2.69 -3.96 23.30
C LEU A 144 -3.28 -5.19 22.58
N ASP A 145 -2.61 -5.74 21.57
CA ASP A 145 -3.12 -6.92 20.84
C ASP A 145 -3.21 -8.17 21.71
N SER A 146 -2.21 -8.43 22.56
CA SER A 146 -2.20 -9.60 23.44
C SER A 146 -3.33 -9.62 24.48
N THR A 147 -3.90 -8.45 24.81
CA THR A 147 -5.09 -8.38 25.68
C THR A 147 -6.38 -8.82 24.97
N VAL A 148 -6.40 -8.87 23.64
CA VAL A 148 -7.57 -9.26 22.85
C VAL A 148 -7.61 -10.78 22.59
N ASP A 149 -6.46 -11.42 22.39
CA ASP A 149 -6.41 -12.85 22.03
C ASP A 149 -6.69 -13.81 23.19
N PHE A 150 -6.53 -13.36 24.45
CA PHE A 150 -6.91 -14.15 25.62
C PHE A 150 -8.44 -14.31 25.78
N GLU A 151 -9.25 -13.59 24.99
CA GLU A 151 -10.72 -13.58 25.07
C GLU A 151 -11.38 -14.69 24.22
N ASN A 152 -10.67 -15.36 23.30
CA ASN A 152 -11.27 -16.35 22.38
C ASN A 152 -11.13 -17.82 22.82
N GLN A 153 -10.58 -18.11 24.01
CA GLN A 153 -10.37 -19.49 24.50
C GLN A 153 -11.27 -19.93 25.67
N THR A 154 -12.24 -19.12 26.10
CA THR A 154 -13.20 -19.50 27.15
C THR A 154 -14.59 -19.78 26.60
N SER A 155 -14.78 -20.97 26.02
CA SER A 155 -16.10 -21.55 25.75
C SER A 155 -16.18 -22.98 26.29
N SER A 156 -16.23 -23.09 27.62
CA SER A 156 -16.98 -24.12 28.35
C SER A 156 -17.13 -23.67 29.80
N PHE A 157 -18.10 -22.81 30.07
CA PHE A 157 -18.43 -22.43 31.44
C PHE A 157 -19.94 -22.58 31.65
N THR A 158 -20.33 -23.69 32.25
CA THR A 158 -21.65 -23.91 32.86
C THR A 158 -21.73 -23.04 34.11
N VAL A 159 -22.58 -22.01 34.09
CA VAL A 159 -22.82 -21.12 35.23
C VAL A 159 -24.03 -21.64 36.00
N THR A 160 -23.81 -22.17 37.20
CA THR A 160 -24.85 -22.33 38.23
C THR A 160 -25.01 -21.01 38.97
N SER A 161 -26.24 -20.51 39.01
CA SER A 161 -26.66 -19.25 39.61
C SER A 161 -26.80 -19.35 41.14
N GLU A 162 -25.96 -18.63 41.87
CA GLU A 162 -26.22 -18.28 43.28
C GLU A 162 -26.27 -16.75 43.42
N GLN A 163 -27.38 -16.29 43.97
CA GLN A 163 -27.78 -14.89 44.14
C GLN A 163 -26.79 -14.11 45.01
N ARG A 164 -26.45 -12.88 44.61
CA ARG A 164 -25.85 -11.89 45.52
C ARG A 164 -26.51 -10.52 45.37
N GLU A 165 -26.89 -9.99 46.53
CA GLU A 165 -27.49 -8.67 46.73
C GLU A 165 -26.47 -7.53 46.50
N LEU A 166 -26.94 -6.47 45.83
CA LEU A 166 -26.18 -5.25 45.55
C LEU A 166 -26.19 -4.28 46.74
N THR A 167 -25.02 -3.73 47.07
CA THR A 167 -24.88 -2.53 47.91
C THR A 167 -24.33 -1.37 47.07
N GLN A 168 -25.00 -0.22 47.13
CA GLN A 168 -24.65 1.00 46.40
C GLN A 168 -23.59 1.84 47.14
N ARG A 169 -22.65 2.46 46.40
CA ARG A 169 -21.87 3.63 46.86
C ARG A 169 -21.65 4.66 45.73
N PRO A 170 -21.50 5.96 46.06
CA PRO A 170 -21.56 7.07 45.09
C PRO A 170 -20.21 7.38 44.44
N GLN A 171 -20.25 7.98 43.24
CA GLN A 171 -19.09 8.43 42.47
C GLN A 171 -18.81 9.92 42.65
N GLU A 172 -17.53 10.27 42.76
CA GLU A 172 -17.03 11.65 42.62
C GLU A 172 -16.30 11.88 41.28
N ASN A 173 -16.34 13.14 40.87
CA ASN A 173 -15.93 13.74 39.61
C ASN A 173 -14.41 13.80 39.40
N LEU A 174 -13.98 13.73 38.13
CA LEU A 174 -12.75 14.41 37.66
C LEU A 174 -12.85 14.72 36.15
N GLN A 175 -12.72 16.01 35.83
CA GLN A 175 -12.53 16.60 34.49
C GLN A 175 -11.25 17.44 34.50
N GLN A 176 -10.81 17.82 33.29
CA GLN A 176 -9.68 18.70 32.91
C GLN A 176 -8.36 17.96 32.70
N GLU A 177 -7.51 18.21 31.71
CA GLU A 177 -7.39 19.14 30.57
C GLU A 177 -6.32 18.49 29.65
N SER A 178 -6.12 18.79 28.36
CA SER A 178 -5.39 19.98 27.92
C SER A 178 -5.34 20.09 26.39
N ASN A 179 -5.58 21.31 25.91
CA ASN A 179 -5.30 21.80 24.56
C ASN A 179 -3.79 22.02 24.38
N LEU A 180 -3.24 21.68 23.21
CA LEU A 180 -1.99 22.28 22.72
C LEU A 180 -2.05 22.43 21.19
N SER A 181 -2.18 23.69 20.77
CA SER A 181 -2.11 24.19 19.41
C SER A 181 -0.66 24.53 19.07
N GLY A 182 -0.21 24.22 17.85
CA GLY A 182 1.15 24.56 17.41
C GLY A 182 1.29 24.67 15.90
N ASN A 183 1.33 25.92 15.44
CA ASN A 183 1.71 26.46 14.12
C ASN A 183 2.46 25.54 13.14
N SER A 184 1.92 25.39 11.92
CA SER A 184 2.62 24.81 10.77
C SER A 184 2.88 25.86 9.70
N GLN A 185 4.18 26.13 9.47
CA GLN A 185 4.72 26.92 8.36
C GLN A 185 4.26 26.37 7.00
N GLN A 186 3.81 27.27 6.12
CA GLN A 186 3.47 26.98 4.73
C GLN A 186 4.71 26.53 3.95
N LYS A 187 4.90 25.22 3.80
CA LYS A 187 5.76 24.66 2.75
C LYS A 187 5.01 24.76 1.43
N MET A 188 5.64 25.41 0.44
CA MET A 188 5.17 25.38 -0.95
C MET A 188 5.22 23.93 -1.44
N ASP A 189 4.05 23.32 -1.46
CA ASP A 189 3.79 21.96 -1.91
C ASP A 189 3.74 22.02 -3.45
N PHE A 190 4.90 21.85 -4.11
CA PHE A 190 4.97 21.65 -5.56
C PHE A 190 4.42 20.26 -5.88
N ARG A 191 3.10 20.12 -5.76
CA ARG A 191 2.37 18.92 -6.19
C ARG A 191 2.32 18.95 -7.71
N TYR A 192 3.31 18.35 -8.36
CA TYR A 192 3.12 17.93 -9.74
C TYR A 192 1.97 16.91 -9.75
N THR A 193 0.79 17.36 -10.17
CA THR A 193 -0.36 16.47 -10.34
C THR A 193 -0.09 15.63 -11.57
N ALA A 194 0.14 14.33 -11.38
CA ALA A 194 0.23 13.41 -12.49
C ALA A 194 -1.06 13.46 -13.32
N GLU A 195 -0.91 13.66 -14.62
CA GLU A 195 -2.01 13.68 -15.56
C GLU A 195 -2.44 12.26 -15.88
N LYS A 196 -3.75 12.04 -15.82
CA LYS A 196 -4.36 10.78 -16.22
C LYS A 196 -4.18 10.54 -17.72
N LEU A 197 -3.64 9.38 -18.08
CA LEU A 197 -3.46 8.93 -19.45
C LEU A 197 -4.56 7.93 -19.83
N ASN A 198 -5.46 8.33 -20.73
CA ASN A 198 -6.55 7.46 -21.20
C ASN A 198 -6.03 6.46 -22.25
N ILE A 199 -5.61 5.29 -21.78
CA ILE A 199 -4.95 4.28 -22.63
C ILE A 199 -5.93 3.22 -23.16
N ASN A 200 -5.60 2.60 -24.29
CA ASN A 200 -6.31 1.47 -24.89
C ASN A 200 -5.33 0.48 -25.51
N PHE A 201 -5.63 -0.83 -25.42
CA PHE A 201 -4.82 -1.85 -26.10
C PHE A 201 -4.90 -1.71 -27.63
N THR A 202 -3.76 -1.69 -28.29
CA THR A 202 -3.68 -1.54 -29.75
C THR A 202 -4.04 -2.85 -30.45
N LYS A 203 -4.94 -2.80 -31.43
CA LYS A 203 -5.27 -3.95 -32.30
C LYS A 203 -4.16 -4.29 -33.31
N GLN A 204 -3.25 -3.36 -33.56
CA GLN A 204 -2.15 -3.53 -34.50
C GLN A 204 -1.36 -4.80 -34.16
N ASN A 205 -1.23 -5.69 -35.14
CA ASN A 205 -0.54 -6.98 -35.06
C ASN A 205 -1.25 -8.11 -34.29
N LEU A 206 -2.49 -7.91 -33.82
CA LEU A 206 -3.27 -8.95 -33.13
C LEU A 206 -4.17 -9.75 -34.06
N GLU A 207 -4.60 -9.19 -35.20
CA GLU A 207 -5.52 -9.87 -36.14
C GLU A 207 -4.96 -11.20 -36.67
N LYS A 208 -3.63 -11.35 -36.69
CA LYS A 208 -2.97 -12.58 -37.12
C LYS A 208 -2.81 -13.63 -36.00
N VAL A 209 -3.18 -13.29 -34.77
CA VAL A 209 -2.95 -14.12 -33.58
C VAL A 209 -4.27 -14.48 -32.93
N LYS A 210 -4.80 -15.65 -33.30
CA LYS A 210 -6.06 -16.20 -32.75
C LYS A 210 -6.05 -16.42 -31.23
N LYS A 211 -4.88 -16.38 -30.58
CA LYS A 211 -4.69 -16.63 -29.15
C LYS A 211 -4.74 -15.37 -28.28
N ILE A 212 -4.97 -14.18 -28.86
CA ILE A 212 -5.17 -12.94 -28.10
C ILE A 212 -6.51 -12.34 -28.47
N SER A 213 -7.29 -11.97 -27.45
CA SER A 213 -8.53 -11.21 -27.64
C SER A 213 -8.47 -9.87 -26.91
N ILE A 214 -8.97 -8.85 -27.58
CA ILE A 214 -9.25 -7.53 -26.99
C ILE A 214 -10.75 -7.38 -26.87
N ASP A 215 -11.22 -7.13 -25.66
CA ASP A 215 -12.64 -6.95 -25.33
C ASP A 215 -12.88 -5.54 -24.76
N ASN A 216 -14.16 -5.23 -24.50
CA ASN A 216 -14.61 -3.99 -23.85
C ASN A 216 -14.01 -2.71 -24.48
N GLY A 217 -14.14 -2.58 -25.81
CA GLY A 217 -13.70 -1.38 -26.52
C GLY A 217 -12.19 -1.13 -26.51
N GLY A 218 -11.34 -2.12 -26.21
CA GLY A 218 -9.90 -1.90 -26.09
C GLY A 218 -9.38 -1.89 -24.66
N LYS A 219 -10.26 -2.08 -23.67
CA LYS A 219 -9.91 -1.99 -22.24
C LYS A 219 -9.54 -3.31 -21.60
N ILE A 220 -9.83 -4.44 -22.23
CA ILE A 220 -9.51 -5.76 -21.67
C ILE A 220 -8.68 -6.54 -22.69
N ILE A 221 -7.58 -7.13 -22.23
CA ILE A 221 -6.74 -8.03 -23.00
C ILE A 221 -6.74 -9.42 -22.35
N LYS A 222 -6.81 -10.47 -23.16
CA LYS A 222 -6.71 -11.86 -22.72
C LYS A 222 -5.76 -12.63 -23.63
N SER A 223 -4.88 -13.44 -23.05
CA SER A 223 -4.08 -14.43 -23.77
C SER A 223 -4.55 -15.86 -23.49
N GLY A 224 -4.53 -16.69 -24.53
CA GLY A 224 -4.80 -18.12 -24.46
C GLY A 224 -3.65 -18.93 -23.86
N PRO A 225 -3.84 -20.25 -23.72
CA PRO A 225 -2.77 -21.16 -23.33
C PRO A 225 -1.60 -21.14 -24.33
N ASP A 226 -0.39 -21.23 -23.80
CA ASP A 226 0.85 -21.39 -24.57
C ASP A 226 1.09 -20.25 -25.58
N PHE A 227 0.76 -19.02 -25.16
CA PHE A 227 1.01 -17.84 -25.97
C PHE A 227 1.40 -16.66 -25.09
N SER A 228 2.63 -16.18 -25.28
CA SER A 228 3.15 -14.98 -24.64
C SER A 228 3.35 -13.89 -25.67
N ARG A 229 2.93 -12.67 -25.36
CA ARG A 229 3.23 -11.51 -26.20
C ARG A 229 3.17 -10.21 -25.42
N LEU A 230 4.05 -9.29 -25.79
CA LEU A 230 3.98 -7.90 -25.37
C LEU A 230 2.97 -7.14 -26.23
N ILE A 231 2.01 -6.51 -25.55
CA ILE A 231 0.94 -5.71 -26.14
C ILE A 231 1.19 -4.26 -25.78
N ILE A 232 1.23 -3.41 -26.80
CA ILE A 232 1.40 -1.96 -26.67
C ILE A 232 0.01 -1.32 -26.53
N CYS A 233 -0.07 -0.24 -25.76
CA CYS A 233 -1.25 0.61 -25.65
C CYS A 233 -1.02 1.95 -26.36
N GLU A 234 -2.10 2.56 -26.83
CA GLU A 234 -2.13 3.96 -27.27
C GLU A 234 -2.86 4.81 -26.23
N PRO A 235 -2.54 6.12 -26.10
CA PRO A 235 -1.51 6.84 -26.86
C PRO A 235 -0.09 6.64 -26.29
N GLU A 236 0.88 7.27 -26.95
CA GLU A 236 2.22 7.53 -26.41
C GLU A 236 2.14 8.35 -25.11
N ILE A 237 3.12 8.17 -24.23
CA ILE A 237 3.29 8.93 -22.99
C ILE A 237 3.92 10.30 -23.32
N PRO A 238 3.28 11.43 -22.99
CA PRO A 238 3.82 12.76 -23.27
C PRO A 238 5.18 13.05 -22.62
N ASN A 239 6.15 13.48 -23.42
CA ASN A 239 7.55 13.72 -23.00
C ASN A 239 7.76 14.80 -21.90
N ASN A 240 6.77 15.65 -21.64
CA ASN A 240 6.91 16.80 -20.72
C ASN A 240 6.04 16.72 -19.47
N LEU A 241 5.37 15.58 -19.24
CA LEU A 241 4.39 15.42 -18.18
C LEU A 241 4.71 14.22 -17.30
N ILE A 242 4.11 14.21 -16.12
CA ILE A 242 3.99 12.99 -15.33
C ILE A 242 2.67 12.36 -15.74
N SER A 243 2.72 11.20 -16.38
CA SER A 243 1.53 10.46 -16.80
C SER A 243 1.21 9.34 -15.83
N ARG A 244 -0.07 9.10 -15.61
CA ARG A 244 -0.57 8.01 -14.75
C ARG A 244 -1.58 7.16 -15.51
N PHE A 245 -1.52 5.85 -15.33
CA PHE A 245 -2.56 4.91 -15.76
C PHE A 245 -2.63 3.73 -14.79
N ALA A 246 -3.73 2.98 -14.82
CA ALA A 246 -3.93 1.83 -13.94
C ALA A 246 -4.36 0.57 -14.69
N LEU A 247 -3.88 -0.57 -14.20
CA LEU A 247 -4.17 -1.89 -14.72
C LEU A 247 -4.67 -2.81 -13.61
N GLN A 248 -5.80 -3.47 -13.82
CA GLN A 248 -6.33 -4.51 -12.94
C GLN A 248 -6.01 -5.90 -13.49
N ILE A 249 -5.54 -6.78 -12.61
CA ILE A 249 -5.17 -8.15 -12.95
C ILE A 249 -6.37 -9.08 -12.74
N LEU A 250 -7.12 -9.39 -13.80
CA LEU A 250 -8.32 -10.24 -13.70
C LEU A 250 -7.99 -11.74 -13.65
N LYS A 251 -6.88 -12.15 -14.28
CA LYS A 251 -6.31 -13.51 -14.25
C LYS A 251 -4.80 -13.40 -14.47
N HIS A 252 -3.99 -14.11 -13.71
CA HIS A 252 -2.55 -14.17 -13.94
C HIS A 252 -2.04 -15.61 -13.91
N LYS A 253 -1.21 -15.96 -14.89
CA LYS A 253 -0.23 -17.04 -14.79
C LYS A 253 1.16 -16.43 -14.85
N TRP A 254 1.41 -15.59 -15.86
CA TRP A 254 2.58 -14.76 -15.97
C TRP A 254 2.19 -13.44 -16.67
N VAL A 255 2.39 -12.32 -15.97
CA VAL A 255 2.02 -10.98 -16.42
C VAL A 255 3.13 -10.01 -16.04
N CYS A 256 3.55 -9.20 -17.00
CA CYS A 256 4.36 -8.02 -16.75
C CYS A 256 3.62 -6.75 -17.17
N VAL A 257 3.78 -5.67 -16.40
CA VAL A 257 3.16 -4.36 -16.66
C VAL A 257 4.20 -3.25 -16.65
N GLY A 258 4.06 -2.25 -17.53
CA GLY A 258 4.98 -1.10 -17.54
C GLY A 258 4.91 -0.30 -18.83
N ALA A 259 6.08 0.06 -19.37
CA ALA A 259 6.20 0.86 -20.59
C ALA A 259 7.27 0.29 -21.54
N CYS A 260 7.22 0.65 -22.82
CA CYS A 260 8.19 0.22 -23.82
C CYS A 260 8.41 1.23 -24.94
N HIS A 261 9.57 1.15 -25.58
CA HIS A 261 9.90 1.83 -26.81
C HIS A 261 9.31 1.09 -28.00
N LYS A 262 8.19 1.60 -28.53
CA LYS A 262 7.44 0.97 -29.64
C LYS A 262 8.33 0.65 -30.84
N SER A 263 9.24 1.57 -31.19
CA SER A 263 10.17 1.43 -32.31
C SER A 263 11.16 0.26 -32.13
N ILE A 264 11.62 -0.01 -30.91
CA ILE A 264 12.51 -1.13 -30.60
C ILE A 264 11.74 -2.46 -30.61
N ILE A 265 10.59 -2.50 -29.95
CA ILE A 265 9.73 -3.70 -29.89
C ILE A 265 9.32 -4.17 -31.29
N GLN A 266 8.96 -3.24 -32.19
CA GLN A 266 8.58 -3.57 -33.56
C GLN A 266 9.75 -4.15 -34.38
N LYS A 267 10.99 -3.66 -34.16
CA LYS A 267 12.19 -4.17 -34.85
C LYS A 267 12.56 -5.60 -34.46
N GLN A 268 12.28 -5.99 -33.22
CA GLN A 268 12.62 -7.33 -32.70
C GLN A 268 11.67 -8.44 -33.18
N LYS A 269 10.65 -8.13 -34.00
CA LYS A 269 9.75 -9.10 -34.66
C LYS A 269 9.19 -10.20 -33.73
N ASN A 270 8.95 -9.88 -32.46
CA ASN A 270 8.43 -10.75 -31.40
C ASN A 270 9.43 -11.73 -30.75
N ASP A 271 10.73 -11.66 -31.02
CA ASP A 271 11.75 -12.42 -30.25
C ASP A 271 12.30 -11.57 -29.09
N LEU A 272 11.40 -11.17 -28.19
CA LEU A 272 11.73 -10.28 -27.09
C LEU A 272 12.38 -11.08 -25.96
N ASN A 273 13.71 -11.02 -25.87
CA ASN A 273 14.46 -11.57 -24.74
C ASN A 273 14.59 -10.54 -23.62
N LEU A 274 13.67 -10.58 -22.66
CA LEU A 274 13.66 -9.66 -21.51
C LEU A 274 14.87 -9.83 -20.58
N CYS A 275 15.58 -10.96 -20.62
CA CYS A 275 16.76 -11.15 -19.77
C CYS A 275 18.00 -10.39 -20.26
N LYS A 276 17.94 -9.74 -21.43
CA LYS A 276 19.03 -8.92 -21.98
C LYS A 276 18.67 -7.45 -22.01
N ILE A 277 19.57 -6.57 -21.58
CA ILE A 277 19.43 -5.12 -21.81
C ILE A 277 19.27 -4.81 -23.32
N GLY A 278 18.73 -3.65 -23.65
CA GLY A 278 18.44 -3.29 -25.04
C GLY A 278 17.12 -3.86 -25.56
N HIS A 279 16.35 -4.60 -24.75
CA HIS A 279 15.11 -5.24 -25.18
C HIS A 279 13.97 -4.24 -25.48
N GLY A 280 13.99 -3.06 -24.86
CA GLY A 280 13.13 -1.92 -25.21
C GLY A 280 11.89 -1.79 -24.32
N ALA A 281 11.88 -2.41 -23.15
CA ALA A 281 10.78 -2.34 -22.20
C ALA A 281 11.28 -2.05 -20.78
N TYR A 282 10.39 -1.56 -19.93
CA TYR A 282 10.58 -1.34 -18.51
C TYR A 282 9.37 -1.95 -17.83
N LEU A 283 9.56 -3.12 -17.22
CA LEU A 283 8.47 -3.98 -16.79
C LEU A 283 8.70 -4.49 -15.38
N ILE A 284 7.59 -4.79 -14.70
CA ILE A 284 7.59 -5.61 -13.49
C ILE A 284 6.64 -6.79 -13.66
N GLU A 285 7.13 -7.99 -13.36
CA GLU A 285 6.42 -9.25 -13.36
C GLU A 285 5.59 -9.42 -12.08
N ASN A 286 4.50 -10.18 -12.15
CA ASN A 286 3.66 -10.49 -11.00
C ASN A 286 4.40 -11.18 -9.83
N SER A 287 5.48 -11.90 -10.10
CA SER A 287 6.34 -12.54 -9.10
C SER A 287 7.31 -11.57 -8.41
N GLY A 288 7.48 -10.36 -8.95
CA GLY A 288 8.42 -9.34 -8.47
C GLY A 288 9.67 -9.17 -9.32
N SER A 289 9.89 -10.00 -10.34
CA SER A 289 10.99 -9.83 -11.29
C SER A 289 10.86 -8.51 -12.07
N THR A 290 11.95 -7.77 -12.23
CA THR A 290 11.98 -6.54 -13.04
C THR A 290 12.71 -6.76 -14.35
N TYR A 291 12.31 -6.04 -15.41
CA TYR A 291 13.01 -6.06 -16.68
C TYR A 291 13.28 -4.63 -17.14
N SER A 292 14.56 -4.28 -17.25
CA SER A 292 15.03 -2.95 -17.58
C SER A 292 15.76 -2.97 -18.91
N HIS A 293 15.34 -2.08 -19.82
CA HIS A 293 16.04 -1.85 -21.08
C HIS A 293 17.46 -1.29 -20.86
N LEU A 294 17.68 -0.51 -19.80
CA LEU A 294 18.89 0.30 -19.61
C LEU A 294 19.84 -0.28 -18.56
N ASP A 295 19.29 -0.80 -17.46
CA ASP A 295 20.04 -1.10 -16.25
C ASP A 295 20.19 -2.61 -16.06
N LYS A 296 21.43 -3.11 -16.18
CA LYS A 296 21.74 -4.54 -16.03
C LYS A 296 21.59 -5.02 -14.59
N GLU A 297 21.81 -4.17 -13.59
CA GLU A 297 21.74 -4.55 -12.17
C GLU A 297 20.29 -4.73 -11.70
N VAL A 298 19.35 -4.02 -12.35
CA VAL A 298 17.90 -4.12 -12.09
C VAL A 298 17.21 -5.09 -13.06
N ASN A 299 17.89 -5.49 -14.15
CA ASN A 299 17.30 -6.40 -15.11
C ASN A 299 17.32 -7.85 -14.63
N ASN A 300 16.15 -8.50 -14.69
CA ASN A 300 15.94 -9.88 -14.27
C ASN A 300 16.29 -10.12 -12.78
N THR A 301 16.00 -9.14 -11.92
CA THR A 301 16.14 -9.23 -10.47
C THR A 301 14.78 -9.26 -9.79
N GLU A 302 14.65 -10.05 -8.72
CA GLU A 302 13.40 -10.17 -7.96
C GLU A 302 13.30 -9.11 -6.86
N HIS A 303 12.15 -8.46 -6.76
CA HIS A 303 11.86 -7.43 -5.76
C HIS A 303 10.61 -7.76 -4.91
N PRO A 304 10.44 -7.12 -3.73
CA PRO A 304 9.28 -7.33 -2.88
C PRO A 304 7.93 -6.88 -3.48
N PHE A 305 7.94 -6.10 -4.57
CA PHE A 305 6.72 -5.65 -5.24
C PHE A 305 6.09 -6.82 -6.00
N LYS A 306 5.15 -7.52 -5.37
CA LYS A 306 4.41 -8.64 -5.97
C LYS A 306 2.93 -8.32 -6.11
N PHE A 307 2.32 -8.84 -7.17
CA PHE A 307 0.90 -8.63 -7.44
C PHE A 307 0.21 -9.89 -7.96
N PHE A 308 -1.08 -9.97 -7.69
CA PHE A 308 -1.90 -11.15 -7.88
C PHE A 308 -3.24 -10.77 -8.52
N LYS A 309 -4.14 -11.75 -8.57
CA LYS A 309 -5.49 -11.57 -9.10
C LYS A 309 -6.23 -10.53 -8.25
N ASN A 310 -6.98 -9.68 -8.93
CA ASN A 310 -7.76 -8.54 -8.43
C ASN A 310 -6.96 -7.32 -7.98
N ASP A 311 -5.62 -7.38 -7.99
CA ASP A 311 -4.82 -6.19 -7.69
C ASP A 311 -4.93 -5.15 -8.80
N ILE A 312 -4.94 -3.87 -8.38
CA ILE A 312 -4.85 -2.70 -9.26
C ILE A 312 -3.46 -2.09 -9.09
N ILE A 313 -2.74 -2.02 -10.21
CA ILE A 313 -1.39 -1.49 -10.31
C ILE A 313 -1.48 -0.13 -10.99
N ILE A 314 -1.12 0.90 -10.26
CA ILE A 314 -1.04 2.28 -10.73
C ILE A 314 0.40 2.52 -11.18
N ILE A 315 0.57 2.97 -12.42
CA ILE A 315 1.87 3.22 -13.03
C ILE A 315 1.97 4.71 -13.30
N GLU A 316 3.00 5.34 -12.74
CA GLU A 316 3.33 6.75 -12.93
C GLU A 316 4.65 6.85 -13.69
N ILE A 317 4.70 7.66 -14.74
CA ILE A 317 5.88 7.85 -15.57
C ILE A 317 6.20 9.33 -15.62
N ASN A 318 7.38 9.69 -15.13
CA ASN A 318 7.91 11.03 -15.15
C ASN A 318 8.98 11.11 -16.25
N MET A 319 8.57 11.60 -17.43
CA MET A 319 9.47 11.72 -18.59
C MET A 319 10.58 12.75 -18.38
N LYS A 320 10.36 13.75 -17.52
CA LYS A 320 11.37 14.76 -17.19
C LYS A 320 12.46 14.22 -16.26
N GLU A 321 12.08 13.39 -15.29
CA GLU A 321 13.04 12.76 -14.37
C GLU A 321 13.62 11.45 -14.90
N GLY A 322 13.06 10.89 -15.98
CA GLY A 322 13.46 9.57 -16.46
C GLY A 322 13.15 8.48 -15.46
N LYS A 323 11.93 8.50 -14.88
CA LYS A 323 11.50 7.49 -13.89
C LYS A 323 10.15 6.90 -14.21
N ILE A 324 10.01 5.60 -13.92
CA ILE A 324 8.73 4.89 -13.84
C ILE A 324 8.53 4.40 -12.40
N ILE A 325 7.30 4.50 -11.89
CA ILE A 325 6.91 4.11 -10.55
C ILE A 325 5.69 3.19 -10.66
N TRP A 326 5.76 2.01 -10.05
CA TRP A 326 4.62 1.13 -9.85
C TRP A 326 4.14 1.27 -8.42
N ARG A 327 2.83 1.40 -8.21
CA ARG A 327 2.20 1.42 -6.89
C ARG A 327 1.04 0.45 -6.88
N LYS A 328 0.96 -0.36 -5.82
CA LYS A 328 -0.19 -1.21 -5.58
C LYS A 328 -1.25 -0.43 -4.80
N GLN A 329 -2.50 -0.44 -5.27
CA GLN A 329 -3.58 0.31 -4.62
C GLN A 329 -3.86 -0.19 -3.19
N SER A 330 -3.77 -1.51 -2.95
CA SER A 330 -4.22 -2.14 -1.71
C SER A 330 -3.30 -1.93 -0.50
N ASN A 331 -1.99 -1.81 -0.71
CA ASN A 331 -1.02 -1.77 0.39
C ASN A 331 0.07 -0.70 0.24
N LEU A 332 -0.07 0.21 -0.73
CA LEU A 332 0.85 1.33 -0.99
C LEU A 332 2.32 0.94 -1.22
N ILE A 333 2.64 -0.36 -1.35
CA ILE A 333 3.98 -0.80 -1.77
C ILE A 333 4.24 -0.17 -3.12
N LEU A 334 5.44 0.38 -3.28
CA LEU A 334 5.89 1.00 -4.52
C LEU A 334 7.23 0.44 -4.96
N TRP A 335 7.47 0.49 -6.26
CA TRP A 335 8.76 0.20 -6.87
C TRP A 335 9.07 1.28 -7.90
N LYS A 336 10.35 1.62 -8.08
CA LYS A 336 10.81 2.65 -9.01
C LYS A 336 11.91 2.09 -9.91
N MET A 337 11.98 2.58 -11.14
CA MET A 337 13.05 2.26 -12.08
C MET A 337 13.40 3.48 -12.93
N THR A 338 14.67 3.62 -13.29
CA THR A 338 15.14 4.62 -14.24
C THR A 338 14.79 4.19 -15.67
N ILE A 339 14.35 5.13 -16.50
CA ILE A 339 13.98 4.90 -17.90
C ILE A 339 14.74 5.84 -18.82
N ASP A 340 15.04 5.37 -20.03
CA ASP A 340 15.47 6.21 -21.13
C ASP A 340 14.28 7.01 -21.68
N THR A 341 14.43 8.33 -21.74
CA THR A 341 13.40 9.26 -22.24
C THR A 341 13.80 9.93 -23.54
N THR A 342 14.87 9.44 -24.19
CA THR A 342 15.31 9.91 -25.51
C THR A 342 14.45 9.37 -26.66
N LEU A 343 13.62 8.36 -26.38
CA LEU A 343 12.72 7.72 -27.32
C LEU A 343 11.29 7.69 -26.78
N ASP A 344 10.33 7.75 -27.69
CA ASP A 344 8.90 7.63 -27.40
C ASP A 344 8.59 6.38 -26.58
N LEU A 345 7.79 6.58 -25.53
CA LEU A 345 7.36 5.52 -24.62
C LEU A 345 5.86 5.28 -24.75
N HIS A 346 5.49 4.01 -24.76
CA HIS A 346 4.10 3.59 -24.73
C HIS A 346 3.84 2.70 -23.52
N PRO A 347 2.66 2.79 -22.89
CA PRO A 347 2.21 1.80 -21.91
C PRO A 347 2.15 0.42 -22.56
N CYS A 348 2.53 -0.62 -21.83
CA CYS A 348 2.48 -1.98 -22.35
C CYS A 348 2.26 -3.04 -21.28
N VAL A 349 1.84 -4.21 -21.75
CA VAL A 349 1.63 -5.41 -20.92
C VAL A 349 2.18 -6.62 -21.65
N HIS A 350 3.03 -7.40 -21.00
CA HIS A 350 3.46 -8.71 -21.51
C HIS A 350 2.65 -9.80 -20.81
N ILE A 351 1.83 -10.55 -21.56
CA ILE A 351 0.88 -11.51 -20.97
C ILE A 351 1.10 -12.93 -21.47
N PHE A 352 0.97 -13.90 -20.58
CA PHE A 352 0.92 -15.33 -20.89
C PHE A 352 -0.18 -16.02 -20.07
N ASN A 353 -1.15 -16.65 -20.74
CA ASN A 353 -2.35 -17.26 -20.15
C ASN A 353 -3.03 -16.38 -19.06
N SER A 354 -3.18 -15.09 -19.36
CA SER A 354 -3.57 -14.07 -18.38
C SER A 354 -4.63 -13.12 -18.94
N LYS A 355 -5.28 -12.36 -18.06
CA LYS A 355 -6.30 -11.37 -18.39
C LYS A 355 -6.06 -10.09 -17.60
N VAL A 356 -5.95 -8.96 -18.30
CA VAL A 356 -5.66 -7.64 -17.71
C VAL A 356 -6.70 -6.64 -18.22
N GLN A 357 -7.10 -5.71 -17.36
CA GLN A 357 -8.05 -4.65 -17.67
C GLN A 357 -7.43 -3.27 -17.38
N ILE A 358 -7.66 -2.30 -18.26
CA ILE A 358 -7.36 -0.89 -18.05
C ILE A 358 -8.47 -0.28 -17.17
N ILE A 359 -8.08 0.48 -16.15
CA ILE A 359 -9.00 1.17 -15.24
C ILE A 359 -8.96 2.67 -15.53
N ASP A 360 -10.11 3.22 -15.93
CA ASP A 360 -10.24 4.62 -16.34
C ASP A 360 -10.41 5.59 -15.15
N GLU A 361 -10.28 5.15 -13.91
CA GLU A 361 -10.48 6.02 -12.72
C GLU A 361 -9.19 6.73 -12.27
N TYR A 362 -8.04 6.42 -12.89
CA TYR A 362 -6.71 6.82 -12.42
C TYR A 362 -5.89 7.62 -13.42
#